data_AF-G3MIL5-F1
#
_entry.id   AF-G3MIL5-F1
#
_cell.length_a   1.000
_cell.length_b   1.000
_cell.length_c   1.000
_cell.angle_alpha   90.00
_cell.angle_beta   90.00
_cell.angle_gamma   90.00
#
_symmetry.space_group_name_H-M   'P 1'
#
loop_
_entity.id
_entity.type
_entity.pdbx_description
1 polymer ?
#
loop_
_entity_poly.entity_id
_entity_poly.type
_entity_poly.pdbx_seq_one_letter_code
_entity_poly.pdbx_strand_id
1 'polypeptide(L)'
;SVLADTVLLRDTTNDGIVDKYVSGAHYEKHLYTDEISLASLFVTPHSEGHYQIIGVLNSTHRIEPLIYSGRSSEGRILHRISRIGKEDGFYAAAKSARNKLEERISAKSSQAGTLPKNFTVELCFVSDSEHTKKFENSAARIQYVILFMLSVSLQLQQLKPPGSIMLKEIQGTSRSEQPYIVLTDDNKILAHDTLKELPKHTWRIAAFRRSDALYIATSRDAAYPHNGSISSSLLGLAYVKGACSDDRKFAIGEDNVKGGLFSGVHTATHELGHLLGAHHDGYKESIKCEAKYGYAMNPYAGGIRSYLFSKCSEIAIRDFIRSKQGNCLKEVISFSWKQYLPQDHMPQRGGAWNGTKYCELYFPNRNASYVPTNGEDNCSFRSSIPMKKITRRRHS
;
A
#
# COMPACT_ATOMS: atom_id res chain seq x y z
N SER A 1 6.80 14.42 -0.22
CA SER A 1 6.72 13.42 0.85
C SER A 1 5.84 12.28 0.37
N VAL A 2 6.32 11.04 0.47
CA VAL A 2 5.52 9.81 0.27
C VAL A 2 5.00 9.26 1.61
N LEU A 3 5.56 9.72 2.73
CA LEU A 3 5.09 9.42 4.07
C LEU A 3 4.26 10.58 4.63
N ALA A 4 3.29 10.27 5.50
CA ALA A 4 2.65 11.27 6.34
C ALA A 4 3.60 11.73 7.46
N ASP A 5 3.32 12.90 8.05
CA ASP A 5 4.13 13.46 9.16
C ASP A 5 4.29 12.46 10.31
N THR A 6 3.20 11.77 10.65
CA THR A 6 3.20 10.61 11.55
C THR A 6 2.70 9.38 10.81
N VAL A 7 3.55 8.38 10.67
CA VAL A 7 3.26 7.09 10.03
C VAL A 7 3.10 6.03 11.12
N LEU A 8 2.07 5.18 10.99
CA LEU A 8 1.96 3.97 11.79
C LEU A 8 2.75 2.83 11.12
N LEU A 9 3.75 2.30 11.81
CA LEU A 9 4.40 1.05 11.45
C LEU A 9 3.77 -0.06 12.29
N ARG A 10 3.23 -1.09 11.64
CA ARG A 10 2.57 -2.19 12.33
C ARG A 10 3.18 -3.53 11.93
N ASP A 11 3.49 -4.35 12.92
CA ASP A 11 3.84 -5.76 12.74
C ASP A 11 2.81 -6.64 13.46
N THR A 12 2.10 -7.48 12.70
CA THR A 12 1.16 -8.46 13.27
C THR A 12 1.80 -9.85 13.29
N THR A 13 2.07 -10.36 14.49
CA THR A 13 2.68 -11.67 14.73
C THR A 13 1.67 -12.63 15.37
N ASN A 14 2.08 -13.87 15.62
CA ASN A 14 1.28 -14.81 16.41
C ASN A 14 1.16 -14.38 17.89
N ASP A 15 2.14 -13.63 18.40
CA ASP A 15 2.24 -13.20 19.80
C ASP A 15 1.52 -11.87 20.08
N GLY A 16 1.08 -11.18 19.04
CA GLY A 16 0.34 -9.92 19.17
C GLY A 16 0.57 -8.96 18.02
N ILE A 17 0.26 -7.68 18.28
CA ILE A 17 0.43 -6.58 17.34
C ILE A 17 1.43 -5.60 17.96
N VAL A 18 2.45 -5.22 17.20
CA VAL A 18 3.41 -4.18 17.57
C VAL A 18 3.13 -2.95 16.72
N ASP A 19 2.74 -1.86 17.37
CA ASP A 19 2.49 -0.57 16.74
C ASP A 19 3.61 0.41 17.10
N LYS A 20 4.19 1.08 16.09
CA LYS A 20 5.17 2.15 16.29
C LYS A 20 4.77 3.36 15.44
N TYR A 21 4.47 4.48 16.10
CA TYR A 21 4.27 5.75 15.41
C TYR A 21 5.62 6.44 15.23
N VAL A 22 5.92 6.82 14.00
CA VAL A 22 7.21 7.41 13.64
C VAL A 22 7.03 8.69 12.86
N SER A 23 8.03 9.57 12.91
CA SER A 23 8.11 10.74 12.03
C SER A 23 8.42 10.29 10.61
N GLY A 24 7.56 10.67 9.65
CA GLY A 24 7.82 10.43 8.22
C GLY A 24 9.14 11.05 7.77
N ALA A 25 9.37 12.32 8.15
CA ALA A 25 10.60 13.05 7.82
C ALA A 25 11.89 12.32 8.24
N HIS A 26 11.87 11.59 9.36
CA HIS A 26 13.02 10.78 9.78
C HIS A 26 13.36 9.66 8.79
N TYR A 27 12.34 9.03 8.21
CA TYR A 27 12.49 7.95 7.23
C TYR A 27 12.73 8.48 5.81
N GLU A 28 12.39 9.74 5.54
CA GLU A 28 12.60 10.37 4.23
C GLU A 28 13.92 11.13 4.09
N LYS A 29 14.69 11.32 5.17
CA LYS A 29 15.89 12.18 5.19
C LYS A 29 16.96 11.89 4.13
N HIS A 30 16.97 10.68 3.58
CA HIS A 30 17.92 10.24 2.54
C HIS A 30 17.21 9.83 1.24
N LEU A 31 15.91 10.14 1.09
CA LEU A 31 15.21 9.92 -0.17
C LEU A 31 15.66 10.94 -1.20
N TYR A 32 15.88 10.44 -2.40
CA TYR A 32 16.14 11.21 -3.60
C TYR A 32 15.16 10.79 -4.69
N THR A 33 14.62 11.78 -5.39
CA THR A 33 13.69 11.58 -6.50
C THR A 33 14.14 12.36 -7.72
N ASP A 34 13.95 11.77 -8.89
CA ASP A 34 14.00 12.49 -10.17
C ASP A 34 12.73 12.20 -10.97
N GLU A 35 11.91 13.23 -11.17
CA GLU A 35 10.60 13.10 -11.83
C GLU A 35 10.74 12.77 -13.31
N ILE A 36 11.83 13.20 -13.96
CA ILE A 36 12.05 13.00 -15.39
C ILE A 36 12.38 11.53 -15.69
N SER A 37 13.32 10.95 -14.95
CA SER A 37 13.68 9.53 -15.11
C SER A 37 12.75 8.58 -14.35
N LEU A 38 11.86 9.10 -13.51
CA LEU A 38 11.06 8.33 -12.54
C LEU A 38 11.95 7.57 -11.54
N ALA A 39 13.06 8.17 -11.13
CA ALA A 39 13.95 7.57 -10.15
C ALA A 39 13.44 7.80 -8.73
N SER A 40 13.45 6.75 -7.92
CA SER A 40 13.16 6.78 -6.48
C SER A 40 14.26 6.02 -5.75
N LEU A 41 15.09 6.73 -5.00
CA LEU A 41 16.33 6.21 -4.44
C LEU A 41 16.46 6.56 -2.96
N PHE A 42 17.08 5.67 -2.19
CA PHE A 42 17.73 6.02 -0.95
C PHE A 42 19.21 6.25 -1.22
N VAL A 43 19.70 7.44 -0.90
CA VAL A 43 21.11 7.84 -1.04
C VAL A 43 21.66 8.08 0.37
N THR A 44 22.16 7.01 0.99
CA THR A 44 22.59 7.03 2.39
C THR A 44 24.09 7.27 2.51
N PRO A 45 24.55 8.26 3.29
CA PRO A 45 25.97 8.47 3.54
C PRO A 45 26.62 7.25 4.21
N HIS A 46 27.84 6.95 3.80
CA HIS A 46 28.73 5.94 4.37
C HIS A 46 30.07 6.59 4.76
N SER A 47 30.91 5.87 5.51
CA SER A 47 32.29 6.28 5.86
C SER A 47 33.05 6.87 4.67
N GLU A 48 33.94 7.84 4.95
CA GLU A 48 34.88 8.44 3.98
C GLU A 48 34.20 9.23 2.85
N GLY A 49 32.94 9.66 3.04
CA GLY A 49 32.21 10.49 2.07
C GLY A 49 31.61 9.70 0.90
N HIS A 50 31.58 8.38 0.98
CA HIS A 50 30.91 7.51 0.02
C HIS A 50 29.41 7.40 0.31
N TYR A 51 28.64 6.93 -0.68
CA TYR A 51 27.20 6.75 -0.54
C TYR A 51 26.78 5.34 -0.90
N GLN A 52 25.84 4.81 -0.14
CA GLN A 52 25.09 3.61 -0.46
C GLN A 52 23.79 4.01 -1.14
N ILE A 53 23.62 3.58 -2.39
CA ILE A 53 22.44 3.86 -3.20
C ILE A 53 21.63 2.58 -3.37
N ILE A 54 20.34 2.64 -3.09
CA ILE A 54 19.38 1.56 -3.34
C ILE A 54 18.07 2.15 -3.89
N GLY A 55 17.48 1.50 -4.89
CA GLY A 55 16.14 1.83 -5.36
C GLY A 55 15.95 1.67 -6.85
N VAL A 56 15.01 2.44 -7.40
CA VAL A 56 14.59 2.40 -8.80
C VAL A 56 15.22 3.58 -9.54
N LEU A 57 15.93 3.30 -10.64
CA LEU A 57 16.58 4.33 -11.47
C LEU A 57 15.65 4.87 -12.56
N ASN A 58 14.72 4.03 -13.02
CA ASN A 58 13.68 4.36 -13.99
C ASN A 58 12.67 3.21 -14.07
N SER A 59 11.72 3.29 -15.02
CA SER A 59 10.68 2.27 -15.24
C SER A 59 11.18 0.85 -15.58
N THR A 60 12.49 0.65 -15.81
CA THR A 60 13.05 -0.63 -16.24
C THR A 60 14.25 -1.12 -15.43
N HIS A 61 14.92 -0.26 -14.66
CA HIS A 61 16.16 -0.61 -13.95
C HIS A 61 16.12 -0.19 -12.49
N ARG A 62 16.76 -1.02 -11.65
CA ARG A 62 17.02 -0.78 -10.24
C ARG A 62 18.51 -0.80 -9.95
N ILE A 63 18.89 -0.21 -8.83
CA ILE A 63 20.25 -0.21 -8.29
C ILE A 63 20.26 -0.74 -6.87
N GLU A 64 21.26 -1.53 -6.54
CA GLU A 64 21.47 -2.06 -5.18
C GLU A 64 22.97 -2.20 -4.86
N PRO A 65 23.38 -2.09 -3.60
CA PRO A 65 24.76 -2.26 -3.19
C PRO A 65 25.15 -3.74 -3.11
N LEU A 66 26.41 -4.04 -3.46
CA LEU A 66 27.03 -5.35 -3.31
C LEU A 66 27.85 -5.39 -2.02
N ILE A 67 27.17 -5.63 -0.89
CA ILE A 67 27.75 -5.50 0.47
C ILE A 67 28.87 -6.54 0.75
N TYR A 68 28.84 -7.68 0.07
CA TYR A 68 29.81 -8.78 0.25
C TYR A 68 30.89 -8.85 -0.83
N SER A 69 30.91 -7.90 -1.77
CA SER A 69 31.96 -7.81 -2.79
C SER A 69 33.08 -6.90 -2.29
N GLY A 70 34.33 -7.20 -2.68
CA GLY A 70 35.49 -6.39 -2.30
C GLY A 70 35.27 -4.90 -2.62
N ARG A 71 35.78 -4.01 -1.75
CA ARG A 71 35.74 -2.57 -2.01
C ARG A 71 36.60 -2.22 -3.22
N SER A 72 36.25 -1.15 -3.93
CA SER A 72 37.17 -0.58 -4.92
C SER A 72 38.50 -0.18 -4.26
N SER A 73 39.55 0.03 -5.05
CA SER A 73 40.84 0.55 -4.58
C SER A 73 40.73 1.87 -3.80
N GLU A 74 39.61 2.58 -3.96
CA GLU A 74 39.30 3.85 -3.28
C GLU A 74 38.26 3.68 -2.16
N GLY A 75 37.98 2.46 -1.68
CA GLY A 75 37.04 2.24 -0.56
C GLY A 75 35.55 2.30 -0.91
N ARG A 76 35.19 2.66 -2.16
CA ARG A 76 33.79 2.73 -2.63
C ARG A 76 33.08 1.38 -2.61
N ILE A 77 31.80 1.41 -2.25
CA ILE A 77 30.87 0.27 -2.34
C ILE A 77 30.50 0.06 -3.81
N LEU A 78 30.62 -1.17 -4.30
CA LEU A 78 30.16 -1.54 -5.63
C LEU A 78 28.63 -1.60 -5.66
N HIS A 79 28.02 -1.07 -6.72
CA HIS A 79 26.60 -1.19 -6.97
C HIS A 79 26.34 -2.04 -8.20
N ARG A 80 25.25 -2.80 -8.17
CA ARG A 80 24.73 -3.54 -9.31
C ARG A 80 23.50 -2.85 -9.84
N ILE A 81 23.48 -2.59 -11.14
CA ILE A 81 22.28 -2.18 -11.87
C ILE A 81 21.66 -3.41 -12.51
N SER A 82 20.39 -3.66 -12.22
CA SER A 82 19.64 -4.82 -12.70
C SER A 82 18.34 -4.37 -13.33
N ARG A 83 17.85 -5.12 -14.34
CA ARG A 83 16.49 -4.91 -14.83
C ARG A 83 15.47 -5.29 -13.76
N ILE A 84 14.38 -4.53 -13.69
CA ILE A 84 13.21 -4.90 -12.89
C ILE A 84 12.51 -6.05 -13.63
N GLY A 85 12.22 -7.13 -12.90
CA GLY A 85 11.50 -8.29 -13.45
C GLY A 85 10.11 -7.87 -13.91
N LYS A 86 9.65 -8.43 -15.02
CA LYS A 86 8.26 -8.28 -15.48
C LYS A 86 7.59 -9.64 -15.38
N GLU A 87 6.45 -9.68 -14.71
CA GLU A 87 5.61 -10.86 -14.64
C GLU A 87 4.67 -10.88 -15.85
N ASP A 88 4.43 -12.07 -16.39
CA ASP A 88 3.44 -12.28 -17.44
C ASP A 88 2.09 -12.58 -16.79
N GLY A 89 1.02 -11.98 -17.31
CA GLY A 89 -0.32 -12.19 -16.75
C GLY A 89 -1.31 -11.13 -17.21
N PHE A 90 -2.44 -11.09 -16.53
CA PHE A 90 -3.51 -10.13 -16.80
C PHE A 90 -3.98 -9.44 -15.51
N TYR A 91 -4.58 -8.27 -15.70
CA TYR A 91 -5.23 -7.50 -14.66
C TYR A 91 -6.75 -7.66 -14.76
N ALA A 92 -7.45 -7.54 -13.63
CA ALA A 92 -8.90 -7.58 -13.62
C ALA A 92 -9.49 -6.46 -12.76
N ALA A 93 -10.73 -6.09 -13.09
CA ALA A 93 -11.53 -5.18 -12.28
C ALA A 93 -12.59 -5.96 -11.51
N ALA A 94 -12.66 -5.76 -10.19
CA ALA A 94 -13.66 -6.38 -9.34
C ALA A 94 -15.07 -5.86 -9.66
N LYS A 95 -16.03 -6.79 -9.74
CA LYS A 95 -17.43 -6.48 -10.00
C LYS A 95 -18.20 -6.37 -8.68
N SER A 96 -18.86 -5.23 -8.43
CA SER A 96 -19.82 -5.06 -7.34
C SER A 96 -21.20 -4.68 -7.86
N ALA A 97 -22.26 -5.17 -7.22
CA ALA A 97 -23.65 -4.78 -7.55
C ALA A 97 -23.87 -3.27 -7.38
N ARG A 98 -23.17 -2.63 -6.44
CA ARG A 98 -23.17 -1.17 -6.26
C ARG A 98 -22.53 -0.43 -7.43
N ASN A 99 -21.51 -0.99 -8.09
CA ASN A 99 -20.87 -0.35 -9.25
C ASN A 99 -21.89 -0.09 -10.36
N LYS A 100 -22.82 -1.04 -10.62
CA LYS A 100 -23.88 -0.85 -11.63
C LYS A 100 -24.88 0.25 -11.25
N LEU A 101 -25.21 0.38 -9.97
CA LEU A 101 -26.14 1.40 -9.49
C LEU A 101 -25.46 2.78 -9.50
N GLU A 102 -24.21 2.86 -9.05
CA GLU A 102 -23.44 4.10 -9.03
C GLU A 102 -23.03 4.57 -10.42
N GLU A 103 -22.72 3.67 -11.37
CA GLU A 103 -22.57 4.01 -12.80
C GLU A 103 -23.84 4.71 -13.32
N ARG A 104 -25.03 4.20 -12.98
CA ARG A 104 -26.33 4.78 -13.37
C ARG A 104 -26.63 6.12 -12.68
N ILE A 105 -26.22 6.29 -11.43
CA ILE A 105 -26.45 7.53 -10.66
C ILE A 105 -25.43 8.61 -11.06
N SER A 106 -24.17 8.24 -11.26
CA SER A 106 -23.08 9.15 -11.69
C SER A 106 -23.34 9.72 -13.08
N ALA A 107 -23.94 8.93 -13.99
CA ALA A 107 -24.43 9.42 -15.28
C ALA A 107 -25.57 10.46 -15.18
N LYS A 108 -26.27 10.53 -14.03
CA LYS A 108 -27.39 11.47 -13.78
C LYS A 108 -27.01 12.66 -12.89
N SER A 109 -25.97 12.54 -12.06
CA SER A 109 -25.52 13.55 -11.11
C SER A 109 -24.29 14.30 -11.63
N SER A 110 -24.49 15.14 -12.65
CA SER A 110 -23.48 16.03 -13.21
C SER A 110 -23.33 17.34 -12.41
N GLN A 111 -23.31 17.29 -11.08
CA GLN A 111 -22.78 18.42 -10.30
C GLN A 111 -21.26 18.27 -10.22
N ALA A 112 -20.58 18.89 -11.18
CA ALA A 112 -19.14 18.94 -11.26
C ALA A 112 -18.59 19.71 -10.05
N GLY A 113 -17.87 19.02 -9.15
CA GLY A 113 -17.02 19.69 -8.18
C GLY A 113 -15.89 20.44 -8.88
N THR A 114 -15.19 21.32 -8.17
CA THR A 114 -13.93 21.89 -8.67
C THR A 114 -12.83 20.84 -8.61
N LEU A 115 -11.92 20.88 -9.58
CA LEU A 115 -10.68 20.10 -9.58
C LEU A 115 -9.65 20.79 -8.66
N PRO A 116 -8.94 20.04 -7.81
CA PRO A 116 -7.85 20.59 -7.03
C PRO A 116 -6.61 20.81 -7.92
N LYS A 117 -5.61 21.54 -7.40
CA LYS A 117 -4.32 21.75 -8.11
C LYS A 117 -3.51 20.46 -8.23
N ASN A 118 -3.55 19.65 -7.19
CA ASN A 118 -2.98 18.31 -7.08
C ASN A 118 -3.95 17.44 -6.26
N PHE A 119 -3.73 16.14 -6.23
CA PHE A 119 -4.47 15.24 -5.35
C PHE A 119 -3.51 14.32 -4.60
N THR A 120 -3.96 13.80 -3.46
CA THR A 120 -3.18 12.88 -2.64
C THR A 120 -4.03 11.65 -2.35
N VAL A 121 -3.42 10.47 -2.42
CA VAL A 121 -4.02 9.22 -1.95
C VAL A 121 -3.40 8.88 -0.60
N GLU A 122 -4.15 9.08 0.48
CA GLU A 122 -3.78 8.61 1.81
C GLU A 122 -3.90 7.09 1.85
N LEU A 123 -2.76 6.38 1.85
CA LEU A 123 -2.70 4.95 1.61
C LEU A 123 -2.28 4.17 2.85
N CYS A 124 -2.96 3.06 3.09
CA CYS A 124 -2.46 1.98 3.94
C CYS A 124 -1.84 0.88 3.06
N PHE A 125 -0.57 0.57 3.29
CA PHE A 125 0.13 -0.52 2.62
C PHE A 125 0.23 -1.73 3.54
N VAL A 126 -0.20 -2.89 3.04
CA VAL A 126 -0.14 -4.16 3.78
C VAL A 126 0.72 -5.16 3.00
N SER A 127 1.85 -5.54 3.57
CA SER A 127 2.59 -6.73 3.16
C SER A 127 1.92 -7.94 3.78
N ASP A 128 1.37 -8.84 2.97
CA ASP A 128 0.83 -10.11 3.46
C ASP A 128 1.92 -11.02 4.04
N SER A 129 1.54 -12.20 4.52
CA SER A 129 2.48 -13.13 5.16
C SER A 129 3.61 -13.59 4.23
N GLU A 130 3.34 -13.84 2.95
CA GLU A 130 4.37 -14.32 2.02
C GLU A 130 5.25 -13.19 1.50
N HIS A 131 4.69 -12.00 1.32
CA HIS A 131 5.44 -10.79 1.00
C HIS A 131 6.35 -10.40 2.16
N THR A 132 5.83 -10.40 3.40
CA THR A 132 6.61 -10.07 4.61
C THR A 132 7.81 -11.00 4.78
N LYS A 133 7.65 -12.31 4.52
CA LYS A 133 8.73 -13.31 4.59
C LYS A 133 9.87 -13.07 3.60
N LYS A 134 9.71 -12.21 2.59
CA LYS A 134 10.77 -11.92 1.62
C LYS A 134 11.82 -10.94 2.16
N PHE A 135 11.54 -10.29 3.28
CA PHE A 135 12.45 -9.32 3.91
C PHE A 135 13.11 -9.91 5.14
N GLU A 136 14.38 -9.56 5.35
CA GLU A 136 15.15 -10.02 6.51
C GLU A 136 14.58 -9.49 7.83
N ASN A 137 14.04 -8.26 7.81
CA ASN A 137 13.49 -7.59 8.99
C ASN A 137 12.50 -6.47 8.57
N SER A 138 11.79 -5.92 9.56
CA SER A 138 10.81 -4.85 9.34
C SER A 138 11.44 -3.59 8.74
N ALA A 139 12.68 -3.24 9.07
CA ALA A 139 13.34 -2.04 8.54
C ALA A 139 13.58 -2.16 7.02
N ALA A 140 14.08 -3.32 6.57
CA ALA A 140 14.26 -3.61 5.13
C ALA A 140 12.92 -3.57 4.38
N ARG A 141 11.87 -4.15 4.96
CA ARG A 141 10.51 -4.10 4.39
C ARG A 141 9.98 -2.67 4.29
N ILE A 142 10.11 -1.87 5.36
CA ILE A 142 9.66 -0.47 5.38
C ILE A 142 10.40 0.34 4.32
N GLN A 143 11.73 0.19 4.24
CA GLN A 143 12.55 0.86 3.23
C GLN A 143 12.08 0.51 1.81
N TYR A 144 11.83 -0.78 1.56
CA TYR A 144 11.31 -1.26 0.28
C TYR A 144 9.95 -0.65 -0.05
N VAL A 145 8.99 -0.69 0.88
CA VAL A 145 7.64 -0.15 0.69
C VAL A 145 7.65 1.35 0.41
N ILE A 146 8.52 2.11 1.09
CA ILE A 146 8.70 3.54 0.84
C ILE A 146 9.15 3.77 -0.61
N LEU A 147 10.20 3.08 -1.07
CA LEU A 147 10.69 3.21 -2.45
C LEU A 147 9.65 2.75 -3.47
N PHE A 148 8.98 1.63 -3.20
CA PHE A 148 7.94 1.05 -4.05
C PHE A 148 6.80 2.05 -4.26
N MET A 149 6.26 2.62 -3.19
CA MET A 149 5.15 3.57 -3.29
C MET A 149 5.59 4.95 -3.75
N LEU A 150 6.86 5.31 -3.56
CA LEU A 150 7.44 6.51 -4.16
C LEU A 150 7.51 6.36 -5.69
N SER A 151 7.93 5.21 -6.21
CA SER A 151 7.89 4.91 -7.64
C SER A 151 6.48 5.02 -8.22
N VAL A 152 5.46 4.52 -7.51
CA VAL A 152 4.05 4.66 -7.90
C VAL A 152 3.61 6.12 -7.87
N SER A 153 4.02 6.87 -6.83
CA SER A 153 3.73 8.31 -6.70
C SER A 153 4.29 9.11 -7.88
N LEU A 154 5.54 8.85 -8.29
CA LEU A 154 6.15 9.50 -9.46
C LEU A 154 5.36 9.22 -10.75
N GLN A 155 4.81 8.01 -10.90
CA GLN A 155 3.95 7.70 -12.06
C GLN A 155 2.64 8.50 -12.04
N LEU A 156 2.03 8.68 -10.86
CA LEU A 156 0.80 9.48 -10.68
C LEU A 156 1.04 10.99 -10.86
N GLN A 157 2.24 11.50 -10.62
CA GLN A 157 2.57 12.92 -10.83
C GLN A 157 2.43 13.35 -12.31
N GLN A 158 2.48 12.40 -13.24
CA GLN A 158 2.31 12.67 -14.67
C GLN A 158 0.84 12.98 -15.06
N LEU A 159 -0.11 12.72 -14.16
CA LEU A 159 -1.54 13.00 -14.36
C LEU A 159 -1.85 14.50 -14.31
N LYS A 160 -3.06 14.86 -14.73
CA LYS A 160 -3.58 16.24 -14.68
C LYS A 160 -4.98 16.27 -14.02
N PRO A 161 -5.12 16.72 -12.76
CA PRO A 161 -4.06 17.27 -11.89
C PRO A 161 -3.03 16.20 -11.45
N PRO A 162 -1.79 16.59 -11.09
CA PRO A 162 -0.78 15.66 -10.57
C PRO A 162 -1.23 14.97 -9.29
N GLY A 163 -0.99 13.67 -9.21
CA GLY A 163 -1.29 12.85 -8.03
C GLY A 163 -0.06 12.56 -7.18
N SER A 164 -0.27 12.25 -5.90
CA SER A 164 0.79 11.75 -5.01
C SER A 164 0.26 10.69 -4.05
N ILE A 165 1.14 9.81 -3.60
CA ILE A 165 0.84 8.86 -2.53
C ILE A 165 1.30 9.43 -1.19
N MET A 166 0.49 9.25 -0.15
CA MET A 166 0.87 9.50 1.24
C MET A 166 0.59 8.27 2.10
N LEU A 167 1.63 7.55 2.48
CA LEU A 167 1.56 6.39 3.37
C LEU A 167 1.22 6.82 4.81
N LYS A 168 0.06 6.36 5.29
CA LYS A 168 -0.41 6.54 6.68
C LYS A 168 -0.04 5.36 7.56
N GLU A 169 -0.04 4.16 6.98
CA GLU A 169 0.32 2.92 7.66
C GLU A 169 1.12 2.02 6.72
N ILE A 170 2.18 1.42 7.28
CA ILE A 170 2.91 0.31 6.66
C ILE A 170 2.79 -0.88 7.61
N GLN A 171 2.03 -1.89 7.16
CA GLN A 171 1.79 -3.11 7.91
C GLN A 171 2.57 -4.28 7.31
N GLY A 172 3.25 -5.04 8.17
CA GLY A 172 3.69 -6.40 7.87
C GLY A 172 2.96 -7.42 8.72
N THR A 173 2.96 -8.68 8.27
CA THR A 173 2.42 -9.77 9.06
C THR A 173 3.25 -11.03 8.94
N SER A 174 3.54 -11.65 10.08
CA SER A 174 4.12 -12.98 10.19
C SER A 174 3.12 -14.00 10.74
N ARG A 175 1.87 -13.58 10.94
CA ARG A 175 0.80 -14.44 11.43
C ARG A 175 0.41 -15.45 10.35
N SER A 176 0.28 -16.72 10.74
CA SER A 176 -0.12 -17.79 9.82
C SER A 176 -1.55 -17.62 9.30
N GLU A 177 -2.45 -17.13 10.14
CA GLU A 177 -3.83 -16.85 9.79
C GLU A 177 -4.07 -15.34 9.63
N GLN A 178 -4.39 -14.93 8.40
CA GLN A 178 -4.86 -13.59 8.10
C GLN A 178 -6.37 -13.67 7.81
N PRO A 179 -7.25 -13.17 8.70
CA PRO A 179 -8.68 -13.49 8.64
C PRO A 179 -9.41 -12.91 7.41
N TYR A 180 -8.80 -11.95 6.72
CA TYR A 180 -9.33 -11.35 5.51
C TYR A 180 -8.73 -11.92 4.22
N ILE A 181 -7.65 -12.71 4.28
CA ILE A 181 -7.05 -13.36 3.10
C ILE A 181 -7.76 -14.71 2.90
N VAL A 182 -8.38 -14.87 1.74
CA VAL A 182 -9.02 -16.12 1.33
C VAL A 182 -8.08 -16.87 0.41
N LEU A 183 -7.76 -18.11 0.75
CA LEU A 183 -6.82 -18.94 -0.01
C LEU A 183 -7.54 -20.12 -0.68
N THR A 184 -7.03 -20.54 -1.82
CA THR A 184 -7.29 -21.88 -2.38
C THR A 184 -6.55 -22.95 -1.59
N ASP A 185 -6.89 -24.22 -1.83
CA ASP A 185 -6.19 -25.38 -1.24
C ASP A 185 -4.71 -25.43 -1.64
N ASP A 186 -4.36 -24.94 -2.84
CA ASP A 186 -2.99 -24.80 -3.34
C ASP A 186 -2.33 -23.46 -2.96
N ASN A 187 -2.84 -22.80 -1.91
CA ASN A 187 -2.18 -21.68 -1.23
C ASN A 187 -2.09 -20.36 -2.06
N LYS A 188 -2.97 -20.21 -3.06
CA LYS A 188 -3.13 -19.01 -3.90
C LYS A 188 -4.18 -18.06 -3.32
N ILE A 189 -4.02 -16.75 -3.52
CA ILE A 189 -5.00 -15.78 -3.02
C ILE A 189 -6.22 -15.75 -3.94
N LEU A 190 -7.39 -16.11 -3.44
CA LEU A 190 -8.65 -15.81 -4.11
C LEU A 190 -8.92 -14.30 -3.98
N ALA A 191 -8.47 -13.53 -4.97
CA ALA A 191 -8.40 -12.08 -4.88
C ALA A 191 -9.79 -11.45 -4.69
N HIS A 192 -10.78 -11.92 -5.46
CA HIS A 192 -12.15 -11.40 -5.38
C HIS A 192 -12.82 -11.68 -4.03
N ASP A 193 -12.62 -12.88 -3.47
CA ASP A 193 -13.18 -13.24 -2.17
C ASP A 193 -12.45 -12.50 -1.03
N THR A 194 -11.14 -12.35 -1.15
CA THR A 194 -10.34 -11.50 -0.24
C THR A 194 -10.85 -10.05 -0.23
N LEU A 195 -11.08 -9.46 -1.41
CA LEU A 195 -11.66 -8.10 -1.50
C LEU A 195 -13.05 -7.98 -0.87
N LYS A 196 -13.84 -9.06 -0.81
CA LYS A 196 -15.16 -9.10 -0.16
C LYS A 196 -15.09 -9.26 1.36
N GLU A 197 -14.06 -9.93 1.88
CA GLU A 197 -13.87 -10.09 3.32
C GLU A 197 -13.27 -8.84 3.96
N LEU A 198 -12.41 -8.09 3.25
CA LEU A 198 -11.72 -6.91 3.78
C LEU A 198 -12.62 -5.90 4.51
N PRO A 199 -13.78 -5.46 3.98
CA PRO A 199 -14.68 -4.55 4.69
C PRO A 199 -15.09 -5.04 6.08
N LYS A 200 -15.28 -6.36 6.26
CA LYS A 200 -15.72 -6.97 7.53
C LYS A 200 -14.65 -6.91 8.62
N HIS A 201 -13.38 -6.86 8.23
CA HIS A 201 -12.23 -6.83 9.13
C HIS A 201 -11.66 -5.43 9.33
N THR A 202 -11.81 -4.56 8.33
CA THR A 202 -11.14 -3.25 8.30
C THR A 202 -11.96 -2.15 8.97
N TRP A 203 -13.29 -2.27 9.04
CA TRP A 203 -14.17 -1.21 9.55
C TRP A 203 -13.94 -0.83 11.03
N ARG A 204 -13.30 -1.69 11.84
CA ARG A 204 -12.97 -1.37 13.25
C ARG A 204 -11.57 -0.78 13.43
N ILE A 205 -10.76 -0.75 12.38
CA ILE A 205 -9.36 -0.33 12.45
C ILE A 205 -9.29 1.13 11.98
N ALA A 206 -8.97 2.03 12.92
CA ALA A 206 -9.03 3.47 12.68
C ALA A 206 -8.16 3.93 11.49
N ALA A 207 -6.95 3.37 11.37
CA ALA A 207 -6.04 3.70 10.28
C ALA A 207 -6.59 3.28 8.90
N PHE A 208 -7.21 2.10 8.80
CA PHE A 208 -7.87 1.64 7.57
C PHE A 208 -9.08 2.49 7.23
N ARG A 209 -9.90 2.88 8.21
CA ARG A 209 -11.04 3.77 7.98
C ARG A 209 -10.63 5.13 7.42
N ARG A 210 -9.51 5.68 7.92
CA ARG A 210 -9.02 7.02 7.58
C ARG A 210 -8.15 7.09 6.34
N SER A 211 -7.82 5.95 5.73
CA SER A 211 -7.10 5.92 4.46
C SER A 211 -8.08 5.97 3.29
N ASP A 212 -7.71 6.65 2.22
CA ASP A 212 -8.47 6.74 0.98
C ASP A 212 -8.44 5.42 0.20
N ALA A 213 -7.35 4.66 0.38
CA ALA A 213 -7.10 3.37 -0.23
C ALA A 213 -6.33 2.42 0.71
N LEU A 214 -6.47 1.12 0.46
CA LEU A 214 -5.67 0.06 1.07
C LEU A 214 -5.14 -0.84 -0.04
N TYR A 215 -3.83 -1.01 -0.07
CA TYR A 215 -3.14 -1.89 -1.01
C TYR A 215 -2.50 -3.06 -0.28
N ILE A 216 -2.82 -4.29 -0.71
CA ILE A 216 -2.18 -5.51 -0.23
C ILE A 216 -1.17 -5.99 -1.27
N ALA A 217 0.10 -6.04 -0.87
CA ALA A 217 1.14 -6.71 -1.64
C ALA A 217 1.25 -8.17 -1.19
N THR A 218 1.29 -9.09 -2.14
CA THR A 218 1.51 -10.52 -1.90
C THR A 218 2.63 -11.06 -2.76
N SER A 219 3.32 -12.10 -2.29
CA SER A 219 4.23 -12.91 -3.12
C SER A 219 3.65 -14.30 -3.41
N ARG A 220 2.33 -14.46 -3.31
CA ARG A 220 1.57 -15.63 -3.74
C ARG A 220 0.97 -15.36 -5.11
N ASP A 221 0.72 -16.42 -5.88
CA ASP A 221 -0.14 -16.31 -7.05
C ASP A 221 -1.54 -15.86 -6.62
N ALA A 222 -2.11 -14.90 -7.34
CA ALA A 222 -3.49 -14.49 -7.21
C ALA A 222 -4.35 -15.29 -8.20
N ALA A 223 -5.50 -15.71 -7.69
CA ALA A 223 -6.47 -16.52 -8.39
C ALA A 223 -7.76 -15.72 -8.60
N TYR A 224 -8.30 -15.80 -9.82
CA TYR A 224 -9.55 -15.12 -10.18
C TYR A 224 -10.37 -15.95 -11.19
N PRO A 225 -11.71 -15.97 -11.08
CA PRO A 225 -12.56 -16.57 -12.10
C PRO A 225 -12.43 -15.86 -13.45
N HIS A 226 -11.80 -16.50 -14.42
CA HIS A 226 -11.55 -15.98 -15.76
C HIS A 226 -11.94 -17.02 -16.81
N ASN A 227 -12.74 -16.64 -17.81
CA ASN A 227 -13.22 -17.52 -18.89
C ASN A 227 -13.85 -18.85 -18.43
N GLY A 228 -14.55 -18.84 -17.28
CA GLY A 228 -15.26 -20.01 -16.75
C GLY A 228 -14.41 -20.95 -15.90
N SER A 229 -13.12 -20.67 -15.70
CA SER A 229 -12.23 -21.41 -14.78
C SER A 229 -11.52 -20.47 -13.80
N ILE A 230 -10.91 -21.01 -12.76
CA ILE A 230 -10.01 -20.23 -11.90
C ILE A 230 -8.65 -20.13 -12.61
N SER A 231 -8.23 -18.91 -12.93
CA SER A 231 -6.90 -18.63 -13.47
C SER A 231 -5.99 -18.11 -12.36
N SER A 232 -4.73 -18.56 -12.38
CA SER A 232 -3.66 -18.10 -11.49
C SER A 232 -2.69 -17.12 -12.16
N SER A 233 -3.04 -16.61 -13.35
CA SER A 233 -2.25 -15.61 -14.07
C SER A 233 -2.71 -14.17 -13.78
N LEU A 234 -3.49 -13.98 -12.72
CA LEU A 234 -3.96 -12.67 -12.29
C LEU A 234 -2.81 -11.97 -11.57
N LEU A 235 -2.42 -10.79 -12.01
CA LEU A 235 -1.38 -10.01 -11.31
C LEU A 235 -1.95 -9.08 -10.24
N GLY A 236 -3.18 -8.60 -10.42
CA GLY A 236 -3.82 -7.67 -9.50
C GLY A 236 -5.33 -7.58 -9.69
N LEU A 237 -5.99 -7.11 -8.63
CA LEU A 237 -7.44 -6.88 -8.62
C LEU A 237 -7.78 -5.70 -7.70
N ALA A 238 -8.56 -4.77 -8.24
CA ALA A 238 -9.14 -3.65 -7.51
C ALA A 238 -10.56 -3.34 -7.97
N TYR A 239 -11.29 -2.58 -7.16
CA TYR A 239 -12.57 -2.00 -7.58
C TYR A 239 -12.35 -0.73 -8.41
N VAL A 240 -13.10 -0.57 -9.50
CA VAL A 240 -13.10 0.70 -10.23
C VAL A 240 -13.85 1.76 -9.44
N LYS A 241 -13.28 2.97 -9.31
CA LYS A 241 -13.81 4.07 -8.47
C LYS A 241 -13.96 3.66 -7.01
N GLY A 242 -13.04 2.81 -6.53
CA GLY A 242 -13.07 2.26 -5.18
C GLY A 242 -12.52 3.19 -4.11
N ALA A 243 -11.61 4.11 -4.46
CA ALA A 243 -11.02 5.05 -3.50
C ALA A 243 -12.11 5.88 -2.80
N CYS A 244 -11.83 6.32 -1.57
CA CYS A 244 -12.78 6.98 -0.65
C CYS A 244 -13.99 6.13 -0.20
N SER A 245 -14.17 4.90 -0.71
CA SER A 245 -15.29 4.05 -0.27
C SER A 245 -14.93 3.22 0.95
N ASP A 246 -15.81 3.15 1.94
CA ASP A 246 -15.62 2.29 3.12
C ASP A 246 -15.57 0.78 2.78
N ASP A 247 -16.20 0.37 1.67
CA ASP A 247 -16.35 -1.05 1.29
C ASP A 247 -15.62 -1.46 0.00
N ARG A 248 -14.98 -0.52 -0.72
CA ARG A 248 -14.38 -0.79 -2.04
C ARG A 248 -12.99 -0.21 -2.26
N LYS A 249 -12.39 0.45 -1.29
CA LYS A 249 -11.07 1.09 -1.42
C LYS A 249 -9.88 0.14 -1.43
N PHE A 250 -10.11 -1.12 -1.78
CA PHE A 250 -9.18 -2.22 -1.60
C PHE A 250 -8.61 -2.66 -2.95
N ALA A 251 -7.29 -2.80 -2.98
CA ALA A 251 -6.53 -3.35 -4.09
C ALA A 251 -5.61 -4.46 -3.58
N ILE A 252 -5.42 -5.51 -4.37
CA ILE A 252 -4.43 -6.56 -4.14
C ILE A 252 -3.56 -6.65 -5.38
N GLY A 253 -2.25 -6.78 -5.19
CA GLY A 253 -1.33 -7.01 -6.30
C GLY A 253 -0.16 -7.90 -5.92
N GLU A 254 0.26 -8.72 -6.87
CA GLU A 254 1.46 -9.52 -6.77
C GLU A 254 2.73 -8.65 -6.81
N ASP A 255 3.72 -9.04 -6.03
CA ASP A 255 5.05 -8.48 -6.00
C ASP A 255 6.09 -9.58 -5.74
N ASN A 256 6.91 -9.85 -6.76
CA ASN A 256 7.93 -10.90 -6.71
C ASN A 256 9.26 -10.34 -6.19
N VAL A 257 9.35 -10.16 -4.87
CA VAL A 257 10.52 -9.55 -4.20
C VAL A 257 11.83 -10.32 -4.44
N LYS A 258 11.80 -11.66 -4.56
CA LYS A 258 13.00 -12.50 -4.75
C LYS A 258 13.42 -12.68 -6.22
N GLY A 259 12.47 -12.81 -7.13
CA GLY A 259 12.72 -12.96 -8.58
C GLY A 259 12.92 -11.62 -9.30
N GLY A 260 12.43 -10.53 -8.72
CA GLY A 260 12.63 -9.18 -9.26
C GLY A 260 12.06 -8.09 -8.35
N LEU A 261 12.85 -7.61 -7.38
CA LEU A 261 12.54 -6.39 -6.60
C LEU A 261 11.91 -5.30 -7.47
N PHE A 262 10.85 -4.69 -6.95
CA PHE A 262 10.04 -3.65 -7.58
C PHE A 262 9.20 -4.11 -8.79
N SER A 263 9.10 -5.42 -9.06
CA SER A 263 8.22 -5.97 -10.11
C SER A 263 6.76 -5.59 -9.92
N GLY A 264 6.28 -5.55 -8.67
CA GLY A 264 4.90 -5.16 -8.35
C GLY A 264 4.59 -3.67 -8.55
N VAL A 265 5.55 -2.79 -8.85
CA VAL A 265 5.30 -1.34 -8.98
C VAL A 265 4.31 -1.03 -10.10
N HIS A 266 4.41 -1.76 -11.23
CA HIS A 266 3.46 -1.60 -12.33
C HIS A 266 2.06 -2.08 -11.94
N THR A 267 1.96 -3.26 -11.31
CA THR A 267 0.72 -3.80 -10.77
C THR A 267 0.07 -2.82 -9.79
N ALA A 268 0.81 -2.27 -8.83
CA ALA A 268 0.29 -1.29 -7.89
C ALA A 268 -0.22 -0.02 -8.60
N THR A 269 0.52 0.47 -9.60
CA THR A 269 0.08 1.63 -10.39
C THR A 269 -1.22 1.33 -11.13
N HIS A 270 -1.34 0.14 -11.72
CA HIS A 270 -2.54 -0.31 -12.42
C HIS A 270 -3.76 -0.38 -11.47
N GLU A 271 -3.60 -1.07 -10.34
CA GLU A 271 -4.70 -1.27 -9.40
C GLU A 271 -5.13 0.03 -8.72
N LEU A 272 -4.20 0.94 -8.41
CA LEU A 272 -4.56 2.27 -7.95
C LEU A 272 -5.23 3.10 -9.05
N GLY A 273 -4.84 2.91 -10.32
CA GLY A 273 -5.56 3.48 -11.47
C GLY A 273 -7.02 3.06 -11.50
N HIS A 274 -7.32 1.79 -11.25
CA HIS A 274 -8.70 1.30 -11.05
C HIS A 274 -9.38 1.99 -9.87
N LEU A 275 -8.77 2.02 -8.68
CA LEU A 275 -9.37 2.69 -7.52
C LEU A 275 -9.68 4.17 -7.79
N LEU A 276 -8.85 4.84 -8.59
CA LEU A 276 -9.00 6.23 -9.05
C LEU A 276 -9.96 6.39 -10.24
N GLY A 277 -10.54 5.31 -10.75
CA GLY A 277 -11.65 5.34 -11.71
C GLY A 277 -11.29 5.03 -13.16
N ALA A 278 -10.05 4.67 -13.46
CA ALA A 278 -9.68 4.23 -14.80
C ALA A 278 -10.20 2.81 -15.09
N HIS A 279 -10.71 2.61 -16.31
CA HIS A 279 -10.94 1.27 -16.88
C HIS A 279 -9.73 0.84 -17.71
N HIS A 280 -9.66 -0.45 -18.04
CA HIS A 280 -8.67 -0.95 -18.99
C HIS A 280 -8.74 -0.19 -20.32
N ASP A 281 -7.58 0.06 -20.90
CA ASP A 281 -7.44 0.56 -22.26
C ASP A 281 -8.08 -0.42 -23.25
N GLY A 282 -8.91 0.08 -24.17
CA GLY A 282 -9.64 -0.72 -25.16
C GLY A 282 -10.96 -1.27 -24.62
N TYR A 283 -11.41 -0.85 -23.44
CA TYR A 283 -12.64 -1.33 -22.81
C TYR A 283 -13.55 -0.19 -22.34
N LYS A 284 -14.87 -0.35 -22.54
CA LYS A 284 -15.93 0.61 -22.17
C LYS A 284 -15.58 2.07 -22.54
N GLU A 285 -15.50 2.97 -21.54
CA GLU A 285 -15.24 4.40 -21.70
C GLU A 285 -13.83 4.69 -22.24
N SER A 286 -12.92 3.71 -22.16
CA SER A 286 -11.54 3.77 -22.66
C SER A 286 -11.36 3.12 -24.03
N ILE A 287 -12.43 2.83 -24.79
CA ILE A 287 -12.36 2.15 -26.10
C ILE A 287 -11.45 2.85 -27.12
N LYS A 288 -11.27 4.18 -27.00
CA LYS A 288 -10.42 4.98 -27.90
C LYS A 288 -8.92 4.80 -27.65
N CYS A 289 -8.53 4.28 -26.49
CA CYS A 289 -7.14 4.04 -26.14
C CYS A 289 -6.88 2.55 -26.23
N GLU A 290 -6.34 2.07 -27.35
CA GLU A 290 -6.20 0.62 -27.57
C GLU A 290 -5.14 -0.02 -26.65
N ALA A 291 -5.43 -1.21 -26.13
CA ALA A 291 -4.51 -1.98 -25.28
C ALA A 291 -3.12 -2.20 -25.92
N LYS A 292 -3.05 -2.33 -27.25
CA LYS A 292 -1.80 -2.56 -28.01
C LYS A 292 -0.72 -1.48 -27.78
N TYR A 293 -1.11 -0.29 -27.32
CA TYR A 293 -0.15 0.78 -27.03
C TYR A 293 0.59 0.60 -25.70
N GLY A 294 0.13 -0.35 -24.86
CA GLY A 294 0.87 -0.79 -23.68
C GLY A 294 1.07 0.28 -22.61
N TYR A 295 0.05 1.11 -22.38
CA TYR A 295 0.00 2.08 -21.28
C TYR A 295 -0.30 1.37 -19.94
N ALA A 296 -0.21 2.10 -18.83
CA ALA A 296 -0.36 1.59 -17.47
C ALA A 296 -1.65 0.79 -17.25
N MET A 297 -2.75 1.13 -17.94
CA MET A 297 -4.04 0.46 -17.83
C MET A 297 -4.28 -0.60 -18.93
N ASN A 298 -3.22 -1.11 -19.56
CA ASN A 298 -3.33 -2.29 -20.43
C ASN A 298 -3.86 -3.49 -19.62
N PRO A 299 -4.90 -4.21 -20.09
CA PRO A 299 -5.41 -5.40 -19.41
C PRO A 299 -4.39 -6.54 -19.26
N TYR A 300 -3.32 -6.54 -20.05
CA TYR A 300 -2.26 -7.54 -20.00
C TYR A 300 -0.94 -6.90 -19.60
N ALA A 301 -0.16 -7.64 -18.82
CA ALA A 301 1.14 -7.19 -18.35
C ALA A 301 2.08 -6.87 -19.52
N GLY A 302 2.99 -5.93 -19.27
CA GLY A 302 4.00 -5.52 -20.23
C GLY A 302 3.66 -4.25 -21.00
N GLY A 303 4.28 -4.09 -22.17
CA GLY A 303 4.27 -2.82 -22.90
C GLY A 303 5.42 -1.89 -22.51
N ILE A 304 5.78 -1.03 -23.46
CA ILE A 304 6.90 -0.06 -23.31
C ILE A 304 6.46 1.27 -22.69
N ARG A 305 5.14 1.50 -22.55
CA ARG A 305 4.53 2.71 -21.96
C ARG A 305 3.84 2.39 -20.63
N SER A 306 4.15 1.25 -20.01
CA SER A 306 3.47 0.74 -18.82
C SER A 306 3.61 1.64 -17.59
N TYR A 307 4.49 2.64 -17.64
CA TYR A 307 4.70 3.68 -16.63
C TYR A 307 3.96 5.00 -16.93
N LEU A 308 3.15 5.04 -18.00
CA LEU A 308 2.36 6.19 -18.43
C LEU A 308 0.89 5.83 -18.44
N PHE A 309 0.03 6.73 -18.00
CA PHE A 309 -1.42 6.59 -18.20
C PHE A 309 -1.79 6.98 -19.64
N SER A 310 -2.78 6.29 -20.21
CA SER A 310 -3.35 6.69 -21.50
C SER A 310 -4.20 7.95 -21.34
N LYS A 311 -4.53 8.61 -22.45
CA LYS A 311 -5.41 9.79 -22.38
C LYS A 311 -6.79 9.46 -21.82
N CYS A 312 -7.28 8.24 -22.05
CA CYS A 312 -8.55 7.78 -21.53
C CYS A 312 -8.50 7.60 -20.02
N SER A 313 -7.42 6.98 -19.51
CA SER A 313 -7.20 6.83 -18.07
C SER A 313 -7.07 8.19 -17.37
N GLU A 314 -6.32 9.13 -17.95
CA GLU A 314 -6.21 10.51 -17.42
C GLU A 314 -7.58 11.18 -17.27
N ILE A 315 -8.43 11.08 -18.30
CA ILE A 315 -9.77 11.68 -18.29
C ILE A 315 -10.63 11.02 -17.22
N ALA A 316 -10.64 9.68 -17.16
CA ALA A 316 -11.42 8.93 -16.19
C ALA A 316 -11.03 9.26 -14.74
N ILE A 317 -9.72 9.31 -14.46
CA ILE A 317 -9.20 9.67 -13.13
C ILE A 317 -9.56 11.10 -12.77
N ARG A 318 -9.36 12.05 -13.70
CA ARG A 318 -9.75 13.45 -13.49
C ARG A 318 -11.24 13.59 -13.21
N ASP A 319 -12.08 12.84 -13.90
CA ASP A 319 -13.53 12.88 -13.71
C ASP A 319 -13.94 12.28 -12.37
N PHE A 320 -13.27 11.22 -11.91
CA PHE A 320 -13.47 10.65 -10.58
C PHE A 320 -13.06 11.62 -9.47
N ILE A 321 -11.87 12.23 -9.54
CA ILE A 321 -11.40 13.24 -8.58
C ILE A 321 -12.38 14.42 -8.51
N ARG A 322 -12.93 14.82 -9.66
CA ARG A 322 -13.91 15.91 -9.73
C ARG A 322 -15.25 15.57 -9.06
N SER A 323 -15.61 14.29 -9.01
CA SER A 323 -16.88 13.80 -8.48
C SER A 323 -16.97 13.91 -6.96
N LYS A 324 -18.19 13.74 -6.41
CA LYS A 324 -18.41 13.63 -4.96
C LYS A 324 -17.76 12.38 -4.35
N GLN A 325 -17.57 11.32 -5.15
CA GLN A 325 -16.98 10.07 -4.69
C GLN A 325 -15.49 10.23 -4.41
N GLY A 326 -14.77 10.98 -5.25
CA GLY A 326 -13.33 11.26 -5.09
C GLY A 326 -13.00 12.39 -4.13
N ASN A 327 -13.93 12.85 -3.29
CA ASN A 327 -13.74 14.07 -2.51
C ASN A 327 -12.63 13.95 -1.44
N CYS A 328 -12.37 12.74 -0.93
CA CYS A 328 -11.30 12.51 0.04
C CYS A 328 -9.90 12.85 -0.51
N LEU A 329 -9.72 12.76 -1.83
CA LEU A 329 -8.43 12.95 -2.49
C LEU A 329 -8.01 14.42 -2.63
N LYS A 330 -8.93 15.36 -2.38
CA LYS A 330 -8.73 16.80 -2.65
C LYS A 330 -8.02 17.52 -1.51
N GLU A 331 -8.12 16.99 -0.30
CA GLU A 331 -7.54 17.57 0.89
C GLU A 331 -6.81 16.47 1.64
N VAL A 332 -5.54 16.71 1.95
CA VAL A 332 -4.84 15.83 2.89
C VAL A 332 -5.42 16.11 4.25
N ILE A 333 -6.05 15.11 4.87
CA ILE A 333 -6.49 15.28 6.25
C ILE A 333 -5.27 15.14 7.15
N SER A 334 -4.56 16.24 7.33
CA SER A 334 -3.58 16.40 8.40
C SER A 334 -4.36 16.42 9.71
N PHE A 335 -4.78 15.25 10.19
CA PHE A 335 -4.95 15.11 11.61
C PHE A 335 -3.56 15.36 12.19
N SER A 336 -3.32 16.58 12.68
CA SER A 336 -2.35 16.77 13.74
C SER A 336 -2.79 15.75 14.76
N TRP A 337 -2.03 14.67 14.91
CA TRP A 337 -2.23 13.82 16.03
C TRP A 337 -1.90 14.69 17.25
N LYS A 338 -2.93 15.36 17.79
CA LYS A 338 -3.22 15.16 19.20
C LYS A 338 -3.56 13.69 19.29
N GLN A 339 -2.55 12.84 19.20
CA GLN A 339 -2.63 11.52 19.77
C GLN A 339 -3.13 11.81 21.17
N TYR A 340 -4.34 11.37 21.49
CA TYR A 340 -4.67 11.08 22.87
C TYR A 340 -3.80 9.87 23.29
N LEU A 341 -2.46 9.98 23.24
CA LEU A 341 -1.76 9.83 24.50
C LEU A 341 -2.36 10.95 25.31
N PRO A 342 -3.18 10.70 26.34
CA PRO A 342 -3.73 11.81 27.09
C PRO A 342 -2.55 12.66 27.53
N GLN A 343 -2.36 13.79 26.87
CA GLN A 343 -1.30 14.72 27.19
C GLN A 343 -1.58 15.27 28.60
N ASP A 344 -2.87 15.28 28.97
CA ASP A 344 -3.42 15.46 30.32
C ASP A 344 -3.07 14.33 31.31
N HIS A 345 -2.48 13.22 30.86
CA HIS A 345 -1.99 12.12 31.69
C HIS A 345 -0.55 11.71 31.36
N MET A 346 0.16 12.49 30.54
CA MET A 346 1.61 12.38 30.50
C MET A 346 2.10 12.66 31.92
N PRO A 347 2.95 11.79 32.48
CA PRO A 347 3.66 12.16 33.68
C PRO A 347 4.40 13.48 33.39
N GLN A 348 4.41 14.39 34.36
CA GLN A 348 5.27 15.58 34.26
C GLN A 348 6.71 15.14 33.98
N ARG A 349 7.55 16.02 33.42
CA ARG A 349 8.96 15.71 33.09
C ARG A 349 9.60 14.89 34.23
N GLY A 350 10.03 13.67 33.91
CA GLY A 350 10.64 12.73 34.86
C GLY A 350 9.72 11.65 35.45
N GLY A 351 8.41 11.66 35.16
CA GLY A 351 7.50 10.61 35.61
C GLY A 351 7.35 9.45 34.62
N ALA A 352 6.99 8.28 35.14
CA ALA A 352 6.75 7.06 34.36
C ALA A 352 5.25 6.87 34.06
N TRP A 353 4.94 6.35 32.87
CA TRP A 353 3.57 6.02 32.48
C TRP A 353 3.11 4.75 33.23
N ASN A 354 1.87 4.75 33.72
CA ASN A 354 1.24 3.55 34.27
C ASN A 354 0.78 2.64 33.12
N GLY A 355 1.36 1.44 33.03
CA GLY A 355 1.06 0.51 31.95
C GLY A 355 -0.41 0.09 31.88
N THR A 356 -1.08 -0.14 33.02
CA THR A 356 -2.52 -0.47 33.06
C THR A 356 -3.36 0.65 32.46
N LYS A 357 -3.10 1.90 32.88
CA LYS A 357 -3.83 3.06 32.37
C LYS A 357 -3.58 3.26 30.87
N TYR A 358 -2.35 3.05 30.41
CA TYR A 358 -2.02 3.08 28.99
C TYR A 358 -2.84 2.04 28.19
N CYS A 359 -2.92 0.80 28.66
CA CYS A 359 -3.68 -0.27 28.01
C CYS A 359 -5.17 0.05 27.90
N GLU A 360 -5.78 0.54 28.98
CA GLU A 360 -7.20 0.92 29.03
C GLU A 360 -7.51 2.07 28.06
N LEU A 361 -6.66 3.09 28.03
CA LEU A 361 -6.83 4.26 27.16
C LEU A 361 -6.62 3.95 25.68
N TYR A 362 -5.62 3.13 25.35
CA TYR A 362 -5.31 2.78 23.97
C TYR A 362 -6.32 1.76 23.41
N PHE A 363 -6.90 0.92 24.27
CA PHE A 363 -7.90 -0.09 23.90
C PHE A 363 -9.23 0.12 24.63
N PRO A 364 -9.91 1.28 24.50
CA PRO A 364 -11.05 1.63 25.35
C PRO A 364 -12.26 0.70 25.18
N ASN A 365 -12.33 -0.01 24.05
CA ASN A 365 -13.40 -0.93 23.71
C ASN A 365 -12.96 -2.41 23.72
N ARG A 366 -11.81 -2.73 24.33
CA ARG A 366 -11.35 -4.11 24.51
C ARG A 366 -10.92 -4.29 25.96
N ASN A 367 -11.16 -5.47 26.54
CA ASN A 367 -10.72 -5.80 27.90
C ASN A 367 -9.19 -6.00 27.92
N ALA A 368 -8.43 -4.95 27.63
CA ALA A 368 -6.98 -4.98 27.60
C ALA A 368 -6.42 -4.92 29.02
N SER A 369 -5.46 -5.78 29.33
CA SER A 369 -4.73 -5.75 30.60
C SER A 369 -3.23 -5.55 30.36
N TYR A 370 -2.59 -4.78 31.22
CA TYR A 370 -1.14 -4.58 31.14
C TYR A 370 -0.40 -5.85 31.54
N VAL A 371 0.62 -6.19 30.76
CA VAL A 371 1.53 -7.29 31.00
C VAL A 371 2.91 -6.68 31.30
N PRO A 372 3.40 -6.77 32.54
CA PRO A 372 4.73 -6.31 32.90
C PRO A 372 5.80 -7.00 32.04
N THR A 373 6.74 -6.24 31.50
CA THR A 373 7.95 -6.76 30.88
C THR A 373 8.99 -7.05 31.96
N ASN A 374 9.50 -8.28 32.01
CA ASN A 374 10.59 -8.65 32.91
C ASN A 374 11.92 -8.28 32.24
N GLY A 375 12.39 -7.04 32.41
CA GLY A 375 13.70 -6.60 31.90
C GLY A 375 13.92 -5.08 31.92
N GLU A 376 15.17 -4.66 31.69
CA GLU A 376 15.68 -3.27 31.71
C GLU A 376 15.00 -2.29 30.71
N ASP A 377 14.13 -2.79 29.82
CA ASP A 377 13.39 -1.95 28.87
C ASP A 377 12.15 -1.34 29.52
N ASN A 378 12.33 -0.15 30.09
CA ASN A 378 11.27 0.67 30.69
C ASN A 378 10.51 1.53 29.66
N CYS A 379 10.77 1.38 28.36
CA CYS A 379 10.21 2.22 27.30
C CYS A 379 9.13 1.54 26.45
N SER A 380 8.71 0.31 26.81
CA SER A 380 7.70 -0.45 26.09
C SER A 380 6.49 -0.80 26.97
N PHE A 381 5.28 -0.75 26.38
CA PHE A 381 4.04 -1.19 27.03
C PHE A 381 3.48 -2.41 26.30
N ARG A 382 3.22 -3.49 27.04
CA ARG A 382 2.57 -4.69 26.51
C ARG A 382 1.15 -4.81 27.05
N SER A 383 0.17 -4.86 26.14
CA SER A 383 -1.24 -5.07 26.47
C SER A 383 -1.69 -6.46 26.03
N SER A 384 -2.18 -7.27 26.96
CA SER A 384 -2.91 -8.50 26.64
C SER A 384 -4.35 -8.16 26.29
N ILE A 385 -4.84 -8.68 25.16
CA ILE A 385 -6.23 -8.46 24.73
C ILE A 385 -6.87 -9.82 24.47
N PRO A 386 -7.94 -10.19 25.20
CA PRO A 386 -8.63 -11.45 24.97
C PRO A 386 -9.26 -11.44 23.58
N MET A 387 -8.77 -12.31 22.69
CA MET A 387 -9.43 -12.57 21.40
C MET A 387 -10.72 -13.36 21.67
N LYS A 388 -11.89 -12.82 21.27
CA LYS A 388 -13.11 -13.63 21.17
C LYS A 388 -12.85 -14.75 20.17
N LYS A 389 -12.82 -16.00 20.62
CA LYS A 389 -12.90 -17.18 19.74
C LYS A 389 -14.20 -17.04 18.94
N ILE A 390 -14.09 -16.92 17.62
CA ILE A 390 -15.23 -17.07 16.73
C ILE A 390 -15.56 -18.56 16.75
N THR A 391 -16.52 -18.96 17.58
CA THR A 391 -17.10 -20.30 17.53
C THR A 391 -17.80 -20.45 16.18
N ARG A 392 -17.20 -21.22 15.26
CA ARG A 392 -17.91 -21.73 14.09
C ARG A 392 -19.08 -22.54 14.62
N ARG A 393 -20.30 -22.01 14.51
CA ARG A 393 -21.51 -22.85 14.59
C ARG A 393 -21.42 -23.79 13.39
N ARG A 394 -21.09 -25.05 13.63
CA ARG A 394 -21.42 -26.13 12.69
C ARG A 394 -22.93 -26.14 12.60
N HIS A 395 -23.48 -25.73 11.46
CA HIS A 395 -24.84 -26.12 11.12
C HIS A 395 -24.78 -27.59 10.72
N SER A 396 -25.39 -28.42 11.56
CA SER A 396 -25.84 -29.78 11.25
C SER A 396 -26.89 -29.76 10.16
#